data_AF-A0A0N7KMY4-F1
#
_entry.id   AF-A0A0N7KMY4-F1
#
_cell.length_a   1.000
_cell.length_b   1.000
_cell.length_c   1.000
_cell.angle_alpha   90.00
_cell.angle_beta   90.00
_cell.angle_gamma   90.00
#
_symmetry.space_group_name_H-M   'P 1'
#
loop_
_entity.id
_entity.type
_entity.pdbx_description
1 polymer ?
#
loop_
_entity_poly.entity_id
_entity_poly.type
_entity_poly.pdbx_seq_one_letter_code
_entity_poly.pdbx_strand_id
1 'polypeptide(L)'
;MEALYLVASLATTLLTSTFLSLLLLHRLPLPGHLSPDDARRVASTSGPVHLLTIPKSVGYEQNPLSIYYCYDSAEQGEDEKLKMCIAEVTNTPWGERVMFTFQPGSDLVAKPLHVSPFMDMLGNWSIRAESPGDSLYVVILVQHPTLGNYFTAALHAKLVEKTSSSLRLATFFWLMPHKVAAGIYWEVSVLYLFLPFQYHTCKSILSFV
;
A
#
# COMPACT_ATOMS: atom_id res chain seq x y z
N MET A 1 -9.33 1.43 -13.34
CA MET A 1 -8.75 0.09 -13.10
C MET A 1 -7.26 0.25 -12.77
N GLU A 2 -6.97 1.11 -11.78
CA GLU A 2 -5.67 1.81 -11.59
C GLU A 2 -4.80 1.20 -10.51
N ALA A 3 -5.32 0.18 -9.87
CA ALA A 3 -4.61 -0.62 -8.93
C ALA A 3 -5.19 -2.03 -9.01
N LEU A 4 -5.39 -2.56 -10.22
CA LEU A 4 -5.47 -4.02 -10.32
C LEU A 4 -4.16 -4.64 -9.82
N TYR A 5 -3.06 -3.89 -9.79
CA TYR A 5 -1.79 -4.28 -9.17
C TYR A 5 -1.78 -4.20 -7.62
N LEU A 6 -2.55 -3.28 -7.04
CA LEU A 6 -2.58 -2.99 -5.61
C LEU A 6 -3.75 -3.73 -4.93
N VAL A 7 -4.85 -3.91 -5.66
CA VAL A 7 -6.07 -4.61 -5.26
C VAL A 7 -6.10 -6.04 -5.73
N ALA A 8 -5.65 -6.44 -6.93
CA ALA A 8 -5.68 -7.87 -7.27
C ALA A 8 -4.63 -8.69 -6.53
N SER A 9 -3.57 -8.05 -6.03
CA SER A 9 -2.72 -8.57 -4.95
C SER A 9 -3.50 -8.92 -3.67
N LEU A 10 -4.60 -8.23 -3.40
CA LEU A 10 -5.44 -8.39 -2.21
C LEU A 10 -6.79 -9.06 -2.50
N ALA A 11 -7.21 -9.10 -3.76
CA ALA A 11 -8.53 -9.51 -4.23
C ALA A 11 -8.49 -10.82 -5.04
N THR A 12 -7.34 -11.29 -5.54
CA THR A 12 -7.25 -12.71 -5.97
C THR A 12 -7.29 -13.70 -4.81
N THR A 13 -7.46 -13.21 -3.58
CA THR A 13 -7.94 -14.01 -2.44
C THR A 13 -9.47 -14.06 -2.35
N LEU A 14 -10.19 -13.82 -3.47
CA LEU A 14 -11.66 -13.88 -3.54
C LEU A 14 -12.25 -15.27 -3.83
N LEU A 15 -11.46 -16.36 -3.92
CA LEU A 15 -12.02 -17.67 -4.27
C LEU A 15 -11.75 -18.83 -3.31
N THR A 16 -11.08 -18.62 -2.16
CA THR A 16 -11.03 -19.68 -1.15
C THR A 16 -11.04 -19.12 0.26
N SER A 17 -12.22 -19.20 0.89
CA SER A 17 -12.43 -19.20 2.35
C SER A 17 -12.17 -17.88 3.08
N THR A 18 -13.14 -17.53 3.92
CA THR A 18 -12.96 -16.77 5.18
C THR A 18 -11.50 -16.76 5.67
N PHE A 19 -11.01 -15.60 6.11
CA PHE A 19 -9.64 -15.32 6.58
C PHE A 19 -8.66 -14.77 5.52
N LEU A 20 -8.81 -13.50 5.17
CA LEU A 20 -7.63 -12.65 4.95
C LEU A 20 -7.79 -11.37 5.76
N SER A 21 -7.36 -11.46 7.00
CA SER A 21 -7.58 -10.46 8.02
C SER A 21 -6.35 -10.55 8.89
N LEU A 22 -5.23 -10.03 8.38
CA LEU A 22 -3.91 -10.28 8.95
C LEU A 22 -3.00 -9.08 8.72
N LEU A 23 -3.00 -8.19 9.71
CA LEU A 23 -2.09 -7.05 9.83
C LEU A 23 -0.76 -7.50 10.46
N LEU A 24 0.37 -7.21 9.79
CA LEU A 24 1.69 -7.27 10.41
C LEU A 24 2.17 -5.83 10.62
N LEU A 25 1.71 -5.21 11.70
CA LEU A 25 2.30 -3.98 12.22
C LEU A 25 3.66 -4.34 12.83
N HIS A 26 4.70 -4.26 12.01
CA HIS A 26 6.05 -4.50 12.51
C HIS A 26 6.55 -3.26 13.25
N ARG A 27 7.22 -3.48 14.39
CA ARG A 27 8.05 -2.42 14.96
C ARG A 27 9.33 -2.37 14.14
N LEU A 28 9.51 -1.26 13.42
CA LEU A 28 10.71 -0.91 12.67
C LEU A 28 11.96 -1.01 13.58
N PRO A 29 13.16 -1.32 13.03
CA PRO A 29 13.53 -1.24 11.61
C PRO A 29 13.32 -2.53 10.81
N LEU A 30 12.88 -2.38 9.56
CA LEU A 30 12.88 -3.43 8.53
C LEU A 30 13.84 -3.02 7.41
N PRO A 31 14.73 -3.91 6.92
CA PRO A 31 15.60 -3.61 5.78
C PRO A 31 14.79 -3.18 4.56
N GLY A 32 15.23 -2.14 3.85
CA GLY A 32 14.54 -1.65 2.64
C GLY A 32 13.37 -0.68 2.90
N HIS A 33 13.12 -0.33 4.16
CA HIS A 33 12.10 0.62 4.60
C HIS A 33 12.71 1.77 5.41
N LEU A 34 12.01 2.91 5.48
CA LEU A 34 12.39 4.03 6.35
C LEU A 34 12.56 3.59 7.81
N SER A 35 13.58 4.11 8.48
CA SER A 35 13.70 3.97 9.93
C SER A 35 12.60 4.80 10.63
N PRO A 36 12.28 4.52 11.92
CA PRO A 36 11.32 5.34 12.66
C PRO A 36 11.70 6.81 12.69
N ASP A 37 13.00 7.11 12.78
CA ASP A 37 13.52 8.48 12.82
C ASP A 37 13.35 9.18 11.47
N ASP A 38 13.62 8.48 10.36
CA ASP A 38 13.44 9.05 9.02
C ASP A 38 11.96 9.30 8.72
N ALA A 39 11.09 8.33 9.09
CA ALA A 39 9.65 8.48 8.94
C ALA A 39 9.11 9.66 9.74
N ARG A 40 9.54 9.84 11.01
CA ARG A 40 9.20 11.02 11.81
C ARG A 40 9.65 12.33 11.17
N ARG A 41 10.87 12.38 10.61
CA ARG A 41 11.39 13.58 9.93
C ARG A 41 10.58 13.93 8.69
N VAL A 42 10.27 12.94 7.84
CA VAL A 42 9.45 13.13 6.64
C VAL A 42 8.02 13.57 7.00
N ALA A 43 7.44 12.94 8.01
CA ALA A 43 6.07 13.21 8.43
C ALA A 43 5.91 14.42 9.37
N SER A 44 7.02 15.00 9.84
CA SER A 44 7.04 16.06 10.87
C SER A 44 6.25 15.68 12.14
N THR A 45 6.50 14.46 12.66
CA THR A 45 5.84 13.94 13.87
C THR A 45 6.85 13.54 14.95
N SER A 46 6.39 13.44 16.20
CA SER A 46 7.26 13.13 17.36
C SER A 46 7.00 11.79 18.04
N GLY A 47 5.90 11.11 17.71
CA GLY A 47 5.43 9.91 18.38
C GLY A 47 5.90 8.60 17.73
N PRO A 48 5.22 7.48 18.03
CA PRO A 48 5.51 6.20 17.40
C PRO A 48 5.22 6.20 15.91
N VAL A 49 5.85 5.24 15.23
CA VAL A 49 5.65 4.96 13.81
C VAL A 49 5.29 3.49 13.66
N HIS A 50 4.26 3.25 12.87
CA HIS A 50 3.67 1.95 12.61
C HIS A 50 3.70 1.68 11.11
N LEU A 51 4.11 0.48 10.69
CA LEU A 51 4.28 0.15 9.27
C LEU A 51 3.33 -0.98 8.87
N LEU A 52 2.47 -0.70 7.89
CA LEU A 52 1.76 -1.68 7.09
C LEU A 52 2.61 -2.01 5.86
N THR A 53 3.07 -3.25 5.73
CA THR A 53 3.90 -3.72 4.61
C THR A 53 3.75 -5.23 4.42
N ILE A 54 4.14 -5.73 3.25
CA ILE A 54 4.33 -7.16 3.01
C ILE A 54 5.82 -7.48 3.20
N PRO A 55 6.21 -8.24 4.23
CA PRO A 55 7.61 -8.54 4.47
C PRO A 55 8.19 -9.43 3.37
N LYS A 56 9.48 -9.23 3.08
CA LYS A 56 10.25 -10.09 2.20
C LYS A 56 10.19 -11.55 2.67
N SER A 57 10.01 -12.47 1.73
CA SER A 57 10.01 -13.90 2.04
C SER A 57 10.69 -14.73 0.95
N VAL A 58 11.46 -15.74 1.36
CA VAL A 58 12.25 -16.62 0.48
C VAL A 58 13.10 -15.82 -0.53
N GLY A 59 13.71 -14.72 -0.09
CA GLY A 59 14.55 -13.90 -0.97
C GLY A 59 13.79 -12.99 -1.94
N TYR A 60 12.46 -13.08 -2.01
CA TYR A 60 11.61 -12.31 -2.92
C TYR A 60 10.78 -11.27 -2.19
N GLU A 61 10.65 -10.10 -2.81
CA GLU A 61 9.90 -8.96 -2.32
C GLU A 61 8.95 -8.51 -3.41
N GLN A 62 7.67 -8.46 -3.08
CA GLN A 62 6.63 -7.94 -3.94
C GLN A 62 5.62 -7.27 -3.02
N ASN A 63 5.68 -5.95 -3.01
CA ASN A 63 4.88 -5.13 -2.13
C ASN A 63 4.45 -3.84 -2.86
N PRO A 64 3.23 -3.81 -3.42
CA PRO A 64 2.78 -2.68 -4.24
C PRO A 64 2.48 -1.43 -3.40
N LEU A 65 2.26 -1.57 -2.09
CA LEU A 65 1.98 -0.46 -1.18
C LEU A 65 2.47 -0.74 0.24
N SER A 66 3.29 0.16 0.77
CA SER A 66 3.53 0.29 2.21
C SER A 66 2.90 1.57 2.75
N ILE A 67 2.35 1.54 3.95
CA ILE A 67 1.87 2.75 4.66
C ILE A 67 2.55 2.86 6.02
N TYR A 68 3.18 4.01 6.25
CA TYR A 68 3.68 4.41 7.56
C TYR A 68 2.64 5.29 8.24
N TYR A 69 2.16 4.86 9.40
CA TYR A 69 1.28 5.61 10.28
C TYR A 69 2.15 6.35 11.30
N CYS A 70 2.19 7.67 11.20
CA CYS A 70 3.05 8.53 12.01
C CYS A 70 2.20 9.32 13.01
N TYR A 71 2.45 9.06 14.29
CA TYR A 71 1.72 9.65 15.41
C TYR A 71 2.52 10.80 16.01
N ASP A 72 1.83 11.71 16.68
CA ASP A 72 2.48 12.64 17.63
C ASP A 72 2.59 12.00 19.02
N SER A 73 3.55 12.47 19.80
CA SER A 73 3.72 12.05 21.18
C SER A 73 2.47 12.44 21.97
N ALA A 74 1.84 11.47 22.63
CA ALA A 74 0.76 11.75 23.57
C ALA A 74 1.31 12.44 24.83
N GLU A 75 0.56 13.41 25.35
CA GLU A 75 0.78 13.90 26.72
C GLU A 75 0.31 12.84 27.74
N GLN A 76 0.72 12.98 29.00
CA GLN A 76 0.37 12.00 30.03
C GLN A 76 -1.16 11.89 30.18
N GLY A 77 -1.72 10.75 29.80
CA GLY A 77 -3.14 10.44 29.93
C GLY A 77 -3.97 10.67 28.65
N GLU A 78 -3.35 11.06 27.55
CA GLU A 78 -4.01 11.15 26.24
C GLU A 78 -3.68 9.95 25.34
N ASP A 79 -4.59 9.66 24.40
CA ASP A 79 -4.35 8.66 23.37
C ASP A 79 -3.43 9.21 22.27
N GLU A 80 -2.62 8.33 21.67
CA GLU A 80 -1.75 8.69 20.56
C GLU A 80 -2.60 9.12 19.35
N LYS A 81 -2.34 10.34 18.85
CA LYS A 81 -3.07 10.89 17.72
C LYS A 81 -2.32 10.65 16.42
N LEU A 82 -2.94 9.92 15.49
CA LEU A 82 -2.43 9.77 14.13
C LEU A 82 -2.44 11.15 13.45
N LYS A 83 -1.28 11.61 13.01
CA LYS A 83 -1.10 12.95 12.44
C LYS A 83 -0.88 12.94 10.95
N MET A 84 -0.05 12.01 10.47
CA MET A 84 0.36 11.97 9.08
C MET A 84 0.61 10.53 8.67
N CYS A 85 0.31 10.22 7.42
CA CYS A 85 0.68 8.95 6.82
C CYS A 85 1.73 9.18 5.72
N ILE A 86 2.59 8.19 5.50
CA ILE A 86 3.48 8.14 4.33
C ILE A 86 3.07 6.92 3.53
N ALA A 87 2.69 7.10 2.27
CA ALA A 87 2.49 6.02 1.32
C ALA A 87 3.78 5.81 0.53
N GLU A 88 4.22 4.57 0.45
CA GLU A 88 5.27 4.12 -0.45
C GLU A 88 4.63 3.18 -1.47
N VAL A 89 4.67 3.56 -2.74
CA VAL A 89 4.05 2.81 -3.83
C VAL A 89 5.14 2.27 -4.74
N THR A 90 5.11 0.96 -4.97
CA THR A 90 6.06 0.26 -5.84
C THR A 90 5.40 -0.10 -7.16
N ASN A 91 5.93 0.41 -8.26
CA ASN A 91 5.52 0.06 -9.60
C ASN A 91 5.99 -1.37 -9.95
N THR A 92 5.07 -2.24 -10.35
CA THR A 92 5.38 -3.62 -10.76
C THR A 92 5.12 -3.77 -12.25
N PRO A 93 6.05 -4.34 -13.06
CA PRO A 93 7.28 -5.04 -12.67
C PRO A 93 8.55 -4.17 -12.60
N TRP A 94 8.46 -2.86 -12.88
CA TRP A 94 9.63 -2.00 -13.10
C TRP A 94 10.44 -1.69 -11.82
N GLY A 95 9.86 -1.89 -10.64
CA GLY A 95 10.55 -1.70 -9.35
C GLY A 95 10.73 -0.24 -8.94
N GLU A 96 10.15 0.71 -9.67
CA GLU A 96 10.17 2.13 -9.32
C GLU A 96 9.37 2.35 -8.03
N ARG A 97 9.91 3.12 -7.09
CA ARG A 97 9.24 3.41 -5.81
C ARG A 97 9.05 4.91 -5.67
N VAL A 98 7.85 5.33 -5.32
CA VAL A 98 7.55 6.72 -4.98
C VAL A 98 6.98 6.77 -3.57
N MET A 99 7.47 7.73 -2.79
CA MET A 99 6.96 8.02 -1.46
C MET A 99 6.30 9.39 -1.45
N PHE A 100 5.17 9.51 -0.76
CA PHE A 100 4.51 10.78 -0.53
C PHE A 100 3.75 10.76 0.80
N THR A 101 3.66 11.92 1.44
CA THR A 101 2.87 12.11 2.65
C THR A 101 1.41 12.40 2.30
N PHE A 102 0.49 11.99 3.18
CA PHE A 102 -0.93 12.32 3.05
C PHE A 102 -1.60 12.40 4.42
N GLN A 103 -2.62 13.26 4.53
CA GLN A 103 -3.42 13.40 5.74
C GLN A 103 -4.32 12.16 5.96
N PRO A 104 -4.39 11.64 7.19
CA PRO A 104 -5.31 10.55 7.52
C PRO A 104 -6.78 10.98 7.35
N GLY A 105 -7.68 10.03 7.13
CA GLY A 105 -9.11 10.26 6.92
C GLY A 105 -9.50 10.56 5.46
N SER A 106 -8.78 11.44 4.76
CA SER A 106 -8.83 11.59 3.30
C SER A 106 -7.88 12.71 2.87
N ASP A 107 -7.10 12.48 1.81
CA ASP A 107 -6.27 13.49 1.18
C ASP A 107 -6.30 13.34 -0.35
N LEU A 108 -6.03 14.42 -1.07
CA LEU A 108 -5.94 14.45 -2.51
C LEU A 108 -4.50 14.70 -2.93
N VAL A 109 -3.87 13.69 -3.52
CA VAL A 109 -2.49 13.76 -3.99
C VAL A 109 -2.45 13.70 -5.51
N ALA A 110 -1.54 14.46 -6.11
CA ALA A 110 -1.28 14.35 -7.55
C ALA A 110 -0.81 12.92 -7.87
N LYS A 111 -1.32 12.33 -8.96
CA LYS A 111 -1.01 10.95 -9.34
C LYS A 111 0.52 10.78 -9.48
N PRO A 112 1.18 10.04 -8.57
CA PRO A 112 2.62 10.14 -8.41
C PRO A 112 3.41 9.26 -9.37
N LEU A 113 2.77 8.22 -9.94
CA LEU A 113 3.41 7.31 -10.89
C LEU A 113 2.40 6.64 -11.83
N HIS A 114 2.94 6.11 -12.93
CA HIS A 114 2.22 5.31 -13.90
C HIS A 114 2.08 3.87 -13.39
N VAL A 115 1.03 3.61 -12.61
CA VAL A 115 0.77 2.29 -11.98
C VAL A 115 0.11 1.25 -12.89
N SER A 116 -0.30 1.62 -14.12
CA SER A 116 -0.94 0.71 -15.06
C SER A 116 -0.66 1.14 -16.50
N PRO A 117 -0.26 0.22 -17.41
CA PRO A 117 0.00 0.56 -18.82
C PRO A 117 -1.30 0.79 -19.63
N PHE A 118 -2.48 0.75 -19.02
CA PHE A 118 -3.76 0.90 -19.73
C PHE A 118 -4.45 2.23 -19.44
N MET A 119 -3.80 3.15 -18.71
CA MET A 119 -4.44 4.32 -18.11
C MET A 119 -3.48 5.50 -18.08
N ASP A 120 -3.95 6.69 -18.42
CA ASP A 120 -3.12 7.89 -18.48
C ASP A 120 -2.73 8.43 -17.09
N MET A 121 -1.88 9.47 -17.07
CA MET A 121 -1.46 10.17 -15.86
C MET A 121 -2.42 11.29 -15.41
N LEU A 122 -3.55 11.46 -16.09
CA LEU A 122 -4.47 12.55 -15.79
C LEU A 122 -5.27 12.23 -14.53
N GLY A 123 -5.41 13.24 -13.67
CA GLY A 123 -6.19 13.15 -12.45
C GLY A 123 -5.36 13.02 -11.17
N ASN A 124 -6.08 12.91 -10.06
CA ASN A 124 -5.53 12.88 -8.72
C ASN A 124 -5.95 11.61 -8.00
N TRP A 125 -5.14 11.17 -7.04
CA TRP A 125 -5.51 10.09 -6.14
C TRP A 125 -6.12 10.67 -4.88
N SER A 126 -7.35 10.26 -4.56
CA SER A 126 -7.92 10.45 -3.24
C SER A 126 -7.56 9.24 -2.39
N ILE A 127 -6.63 9.43 -1.46
CA ILE A 127 -6.20 8.39 -0.53
C ILE A 127 -6.82 8.61 0.83
N ARG A 128 -7.40 7.55 1.39
CA ARG A 128 -7.99 7.53 2.72
C ARG A 128 -7.39 6.37 3.48
N ALA A 129 -6.78 6.69 4.62
CA ALA A 129 -6.37 5.70 5.60
C ALA A 129 -6.83 6.17 6.97
N GLU A 130 -7.42 5.25 7.74
CA GLU A 130 -7.80 5.50 9.13
C GLU A 130 -6.69 5.01 10.06
N SER A 131 -6.72 5.46 11.32
CA SER A 131 -5.81 4.92 12.34
C SER A 131 -6.05 3.41 12.51
N PRO A 132 -5.00 2.56 12.42
CA PRO A 132 -5.16 1.13 12.61
C PRO A 132 -5.61 0.81 14.04
N GLY A 133 -6.70 0.06 14.15
CA GLY A 133 -7.15 -0.57 15.40
C GLY A 133 -7.28 -2.08 15.21
N ASP A 134 -8.40 -2.65 15.63
CA ASP A 134 -8.75 -4.06 15.37
C ASP A 134 -8.94 -4.35 13.87
N SER A 135 -9.32 -3.33 13.11
CA SER A 135 -9.38 -3.35 11.65
C SER A 135 -8.61 -2.18 11.06
N LEU A 136 -8.17 -2.39 9.83
CA LEU A 136 -7.47 -1.41 9.00
C LEU A 136 -8.23 -1.27 7.70
N TYR A 137 -8.47 -0.03 7.32
CA TYR A 137 -9.16 0.32 6.08
C TYR A 137 -8.36 1.38 5.33
N VAL A 138 -7.99 1.05 4.10
CA VAL A 138 -7.27 1.94 3.19
C VAL A 138 -8.02 1.95 1.87
N VAL A 139 -8.31 3.14 1.35
CA VAL A 139 -8.97 3.32 0.05
C VAL A 139 -8.16 4.30 -0.78
N ILE A 140 -7.96 3.97 -2.05
CA ILE A 140 -7.38 4.86 -3.05
C ILE A 140 -8.38 4.96 -4.18
N LEU A 141 -8.96 6.14 -4.36
CA LEU A 141 -9.79 6.47 -5.51
C LEU A 141 -8.98 7.28 -6.50
N VAL A 142 -9.32 7.20 -7.77
CA VAL A 142 -8.76 8.11 -8.77
C VAL A 142 -9.86 8.98 -9.34
N GLN A 143 -9.57 10.28 -9.30
CA GLN A 143 -10.44 11.32 -9.80
C GLN A 143 -9.92 11.80 -11.14
N HIS A 144 -10.58 11.39 -12.23
CA HIS A 144 -10.25 11.83 -13.58
C HIS A 144 -11.06 13.08 -13.94
N PRO A 145 -10.47 14.10 -14.59
CA PRO A 145 -11.19 15.33 -14.95
C PRO A 145 -12.40 15.09 -15.85
N THR A 146 -12.37 14.08 -16.72
CA THR A 146 -13.47 13.80 -17.67
C THR A 146 -14.27 12.55 -17.34
N LEU A 147 -13.69 11.58 -16.64
CA LEU A 147 -14.33 10.29 -16.37
C LEU A 147 -14.88 10.20 -14.94
N GLY A 148 -14.62 11.21 -14.11
CA GLY A 148 -15.01 11.22 -12.69
C GLY A 148 -14.25 10.16 -11.89
N ASN A 149 -14.88 9.67 -10.82
CA ASN A 149 -14.34 8.60 -9.98
C ASN A 149 -14.59 7.25 -10.63
N TYR A 150 -13.75 6.91 -11.59
CA TYR A 150 -13.87 5.71 -12.41
C TYR A 150 -13.09 4.52 -11.86
N PHE A 151 -12.35 4.72 -10.77
CA PHE A 151 -11.63 3.64 -10.10
C PHE A 151 -11.49 3.84 -8.59
N THR A 152 -11.65 2.72 -7.89
CA THR A 152 -11.48 2.60 -6.44
C THR A 152 -10.71 1.31 -6.12
N ALA A 153 -9.66 1.45 -5.32
CA ALA A 153 -8.93 0.38 -4.67
C ALA A 153 -9.21 0.40 -3.18
N ALA A 154 -9.54 -0.73 -2.58
CA ALA A 154 -9.78 -0.83 -1.15
C ALA A 154 -9.04 -2.03 -0.55
N LEU A 155 -8.33 -1.79 0.54
CA LEU A 155 -7.76 -2.81 1.42
C LEU A 155 -8.54 -2.77 2.74
N HIS A 156 -9.07 -3.93 3.11
CA HIS A 156 -9.66 -4.15 4.42
C HIS A 156 -8.94 -5.32 5.09
N ALA A 157 -8.30 -5.06 6.23
CA ALA A 157 -7.59 -6.06 7.01
C ALA A 157 -8.06 -6.04 8.46
N LYS A 158 -7.86 -7.14 9.19
CA LYS A 158 -7.98 -7.15 10.65
C LYS A 158 -6.64 -7.45 11.29
N LEU A 159 -6.44 -6.93 12.48
CA LEU A 159 -5.30 -7.28 13.31
C LEU A 159 -5.45 -8.73 13.78
N VAL A 160 -4.35 -9.48 13.70
CA VAL A 160 -4.26 -10.79 14.35
C VAL A 160 -3.32 -10.69 15.51
N GLU A 161 -3.84 -11.04 16.67
CA GLU A 161 -3.07 -11.08 17.89
C GLU A 161 -1.90 -12.06 17.79
N LYS A 162 -0.81 -11.70 18.45
CA LYS A 162 0.42 -12.48 18.56
C LYS A 162 0.23 -13.89 19.16
N THR A 163 -0.94 -14.15 19.74
CA THR A 163 -1.36 -15.40 20.39
C THR A 163 -1.70 -16.53 19.41
N SER A 164 -1.94 -16.23 18.13
CA SER A 164 -2.11 -17.28 17.13
C SER A 164 -0.81 -18.09 16.99
N SER A 165 -0.89 -19.43 16.88
CA SER A 165 0.33 -20.25 16.89
C SER A 165 1.30 -19.77 15.81
N SER A 166 2.46 -19.28 16.25
CA SER A 166 3.44 -18.58 15.41
C SER A 166 3.84 -19.37 14.16
N LEU A 167 3.78 -20.70 14.25
CA LEU A 167 4.01 -21.62 13.14
C LEU A 167 2.95 -21.52 12.04
N ARG A 168 1.66 -21.40 12.38
CA ARG A 168 0.57 -21.24 11.40
C ARG A 168 0.66 -19.89 10.69
N LEU A 169 1.04 -18.85 11.43
CA LEU A 169 1.26 -17.52 10.89
C LEU A 169 2.45 -17.53 9.92
N ALA A 170 3.57 -18.12 10.33
CA ALA A 170 4.77 -18.23 9.51
C ALA A 170 4.54 -19.05 8.23
N THR A 171 3.83 -20.19 8.31
CA THR A 171 3.50 -20.98 7.11
C THR A 171 2.52 -20.27 6.19
N PHE A 172 1.59 -19.48 6.74
CA PHE A 172 0.69 -18.66 5.95
C PHE A 172 1.44 -17.58 5.16
N PHE A 173 2.41 -16.92 5.78
CA PHE A 173 3.17 -15.81 5.18
C PHE A 173 4.37 -16.22 4.32
N TRP A 174 4.81 -17.49 4.40
CA TRP A 174 6.02 -17.97 3.73
C TRP A 174 6.07 -17.60 2.24
N LEU A 175 4.96 -17.66 1.50
CA LEU A 175 4.95 -17.34 0.07
C LEU A 175 4.04 -16.15 -0.27
N MET A 176 3.77 -15.27 0.70
CA MET A 176 2.85 -14.14 0.47
C MET A 176 3.32 -13.23 -0.69
N PRO A 177 4.58 -12.76 -0.77
CA PRO A 177 5.04 -11.95 -1.90
C PRO A 177 4.89 -12.66 -3.26
N HIS A 178 5.16 -13.98 -3.30
CA HIS A 178 5.04 -14.77 -4.52
C HIS A 178 3.60 -14.91 -4.99
N LYS A 179 2.66 -15.15 -4.05
CA LYS A 179 1.22 -15.20 -4.34
C LYS A 179 0.72 -13.87 -4.91
N VAL A 180 1.16 -12.77 -4.31
CA VAL A 180 0.85 -11.42 -4.79
C VAL A 180 1.34 -11.23 -6.22
N ALA A 181 2.61 -11.56 -6.49
CA ALA A 181 3.18 -11.44 -7.83
C ALA A 181 2.40 -12.28 -8.85
N ALA A 182 2.13 -13.55 -8.54
CA ALA A 182 1.38 -14.44 -9.41
C ALA A 182 -0.03 -13.89 -9.73
N GLY A 183 -0.74 -13.36 -8.72
CA GLY A 183 -2.04 -12.72 -8.91
C GLY A 183 -1.97 -11.49 -9.82
N ILE A 184 -0.94 -10.65 -9.62
CA ILE A 184 -0.68 -9.50 -10.49
C ILE A 184 -0.48 -9.94 -11.95
N TYR A 185 0.43 -10.89 -12.20
CA TYR A 185 0.74 -11.33 -13.57
C TYR A 185 -0.45 -12.02 -14.24
N TRP A 186 -1.27 -12.74 -13.47
CA TRP A 186 -2.49 -13.37 -13.97
C TRP A 186 -3.47 -12.33 -14.52
N GLU A 187 -3.77 -11.30 -13.74
CA GLU A 187 -4.70 -10.24 -14.14
C GLU A 187 -4.21 -9.47 -15.37
N VAL A 188 -2.91 -9.17 -15.44
CA VAL A 188 -2.31 -8.55 -16.63
C VAL A 188 -2.51 -9.44 -17.86
N SER A 189 -2.29 -10.74 -17.72
CA SER A 189 -2.46 -11.69 -18.82
C SER A 189 -3.91 -11.75 -19.30
N VAL A 190 -4.87 -11.71 -18.38
CA VAL A 190 -6.30 -11.64 -18.71
C VAL A 190 -6.63 -10.33 -19.43
N LEU A 191 -6.22 -9.18 -18.89
CA LEU A 191 -6.47 -7.87 -19.51
C LEU A 191 -5.84 -7.76 -20.91
N TYR A 192 -4.64 -8.34 -21.08
CA TYR A 192 -3.94 -8.37 -22.36
C TYR A 192 -4.74 -9.10 -23.46
N LEU A 193 -5.59 -10.07 -23.09
CA LEU A 193 -6.49 -10.73 -24.05
C LEU A 193 -7.64 -9.82 -24.52
N PHE A 194 -8.05 -8.83 -23.72
CA PHE A 194 -9.29 -8.07 -23.95
C PHE A 194 -9.08 -6.59 -24.27
N LEU A 195 -7.90 -6.01 -24.00
CA LEU A 195 -7.64 -4.58 -24.15
C LEU A 195 -6.37 -4.28 -24.97
N PRO A 196 -6.40 -3.26 -25.84
CA PRO A 196 -5.19 -2.80 -26.52
C PRO A 196 -4.22 -2.16 -25.53
N PHE A 197 -2.95 -2.55 -25.63
CA PHE A 197 -1.86 -2.05 -24.79
C PHE A 197 -1.52 -0.58 -25.13
N GLN A 198 -1.45 0.30 -24.12
CA GLN A 198 -0.90 1.64 -24.31
C GLN A 198 0.58 1.63 -23.91
N TYR A 199 1.48 1.89 -24.88
CA TYR A 199 2.90 2.02 -24.59
C TYR A 199 3.16 3.34 -23.86
N HIS A 200 3.84 3.27 -22.71
CA HIS A 200 4.43 4.46 -22.08
C HIS A 200 5.95 4.37 -22.08
N THR A 201 6.58 5.45 -22.54
CA THR A 201 8.00 5.74 -22.30
C THR A 201 8.10 6.44 -20.94
N CYS A 202 8.67 5.76 -19.94
CA CYS A 202 8.92 6.37 -18.63
C CYS A 202 10.03 7.41 -18.77
N LYS A 203 9.69 8.70 -18.71
CA LYS A 203 10.63 9.73 -18.28
C LYS A 203 10.47 9.88 -16.78
N SER A 204 11.48 9.41 -16.06
CA SER A 204 11.71 9.70 -14.66
C SER A 204 11.50 11.19 -14.37
N ILE A 205 10.46 11.50 -13.60
CA ILE A 205 10.36 12.81 -12.95
C ILE A 205 11.19 12.68 -11.67
N LEU A 206 12.48 13.02 -11.83
CA LEU A 206 13.38 13.30 -10.72
C LEU A 206 12.88 14.52 -9.94
N SER A 207 12.99 14.41 -8.62
CA SER A 207 13.25 15.50 -7.67
C SER A 207 12.12 16.50 -7.37
N PHE A 208 11.58 16.40 -6.16
CA PHE A 208 11.40 17.59 -5.33
C PHE A 208 12.05 17.34 -3.96
N VAL A 209 13.00 18.22 -3.66
CA VAL A 209 13.74 18.40 -2.40
C VAL A 209 12.78 18.92 -1.33
#